data_AF-R5IIF6-F1
#
_entry.id   AF-R5IIF6-F1
#
_cell.length_a   1.000
_cell.length_b   1.000
_cell.length_c   1.000
_cell.angle_alpha   90.00
_cell.angle_beta   90.00
_cell.angle_gamma   90.00
#
_symmetry.space_group_name_H-M   'P 1'
#
loop_
_entity.id
_entity.type
_entity.pdbx_description
1 polymer ?
#
loop_
_entity_poly.entity_id
_entity_poly.type
_entity_poly.pdbx_seq_one_letter_code
_entity_poly.pdbx_strand_id
1 'polypeptide(L)'
;MTELNCVLVFQEKAGTITAYYPYTKWRNILDAPNVGAMESDLYGHIGNTDVHVTAAQISNYDTAIAGLIEHTENADIHITAAERSAWTAGAQKAEQAAADASNALNLAASLESRVARVEDGLFNNITGNPFLVSFDALDGITLVKGVWNVERQRIEC
;
A
#
# COMPACT_ATOMS: atom_id res chain seq x y z
N MET A 1 -79.07 -6.52 -4.68
CA MET A 1 -78.25 -5.59 -5.49
C MET A 1 -77.12 -6.42 -6.07
N THR A 2 -77.15 -6.70 -7.37
CA THR A 2 -76.10 -7.43 -8.07
C THR A 2 -74.89 -6.51 -8.19
N GLU A 3 -73.78 -6.87 -7.54
CA GLU A 3 -72.50 -6.20 -7.72
C GLU A 3 -72.05 -6.38 -9.18
N LEU A 4 -72.08 -5.31 -9.95
CA LEU A 4 -71.50 -5.28 -11.29
C LEU A 4 -69.98 -5.13 -11.09
N ASN A 5 -69.26 -6.23 -11.23
CA ASN A 5 -67.79 -6.24 -11.21
C ASN A 5 -67.24 -5.34 -12.33
N CYS A 6 -66.69 -4.19 -11.95
CA CYS A 6 -66.06 -3.23 -12.84
C CYS A 6 -64.71 -3.76 -13.30
N VAL A 7 -64.61 -4.28 -14.53
CA VAL A 7 -63.34 -4.73 -15.12
C VAL A 7 -62.85 -3.66 -16.09
N LEU A 8 -61.72 -3.02 -15.75
CA LEU A 8 -60.89 -2.25 -16.68
C LEU A 8 -60.11 -3.26 -17.55
N VAL A 9 -60.34 -3.24 -18.86
CA VAL A 9 -59.62 -4.12 -19.79
C VAL A 9 -58.66 -3.27 -20.60
N PHE A 10 -57.36 -3.49 -20.39
CA PHE A 10 -56.30 -2.93 -21.23
C PHE A 10 -56.09 -3.88 -22.40
N GLN A 11 -56.28 -3.39 -23.63
CA GLN A 11 -56.01 -4.17 -24.84
C GLN A 11 -54.82 -3.56 -25.59
N GLU A 12 -53.86 -4.41 -25.94
CA GLU A 12 -52.74 -4.01 -26.78
C GLU A 12 -53.09 -4.25 -28.24
N LYS A 13 -52.95 -3.21 -29.07
CA LYS A 13 -53.01 -3.34 -30.53
C LYS A 13 -51.86 -2.55 -31.15
N ALA A 14 -50.99 -3.27 -31.87
CA ALA A 14 -49.82 -2.69 -32.56
C ALA A 14 -48.88 -1.87 -31.65
N GLY A 15 -48.54 -2.41 -30.45
CA GLY A 15 -47.59 -1.78 -29.53
C GLY A 15 -48.12 -0.55 -28.78
N THR A 16 -49.42 -0.25 -28.90
CA THR A 16 -50.09 0.82 -28.14
C THR A 16 -51.14 0.20 -27.24
N ILE A 17 -51.05 0.46 -25.93
CA ILE A 17 -52.08 0.04 -24.97
C ILE A 17 -53.25 1.02 -25.08
N THR A 18 -54.42 0.50 -25.46
CA THR A 18 -55.65 1.30 -25.51
C THR A 18 -56.62 0.78 -24.47
N ALA A 19 -57.08 1.66 -23.57
CA ALA A 19 -58.12 1.32 -22.60
C ALA A 19 -59.48 1.26 -23.30
N TYR A 20 -60.18 0.13 -23.19
CA TYR A 20 -61.51 -0.07 -23.80
C TYR A 20 -62.59 -0.25 -22.72
N TYR A 21 -63.69 0.49 -22.85
CA TYR A 21 -64.82 0.45 -21.92
C TYR A 21 -66.07 -0.12 -22.61
N PRO A 22 -66.52 -1.32 -22.25
CA PRO A 22 -67.60 -2.02 -22.99
C PRO A 22 -69.04 -1.50 -22.74
N TYR A 23 -69.26 -0.41 -21.99
CA TYR A 23 -70.62 0.10 -21.75
C TYR A 23 -70.75 1.63 -21.80
N THR A 24 -71.86 2.11 -22.37
CA THR A 24 -72.16 3.51 -22.68
C THR A 24 -72.52 4.40 -21.48
N LYS A 25 -72.64 3.84 -20.26
CA LYS A 25 -72.94 4.61 -19.03
C LYS A 25 -71.72 5.21 -18.33
N TRP A 26 -70.50 4.91 -18.78
CA TRP A 26 -69.25 5.32 -18.10
C TRP A 26 -68.70 6.67 -18.55
N ARG A 27 -69.41 7.41 -19.41
CA ARG A 27 -69.04 8.79 -19.75
C ARG A 27 -68.95 9.71 -18.52
N ASN A 28 -69.66 9.36 -17.44
CA ASN A 28 -69.69 10.11 -16.19
C ASN A 28 -68.46 9.93 -15.26
N ILE A 29 -67.59 8.92 -15.47
CA ILE A 29 -66.33 8.83 -14.71
C ILE A 29 -65.27 9.75 -15.31
N LEU A 30 -65.31 9.97 -16.63
CA LEU A 30 -64.49 10.98 -17.31
C LEU A 30 -64.88 12.43 -16.92
N ASP A 31 -66.10 12.63 -16.39
CA ASP A 31 -66.58 13.91 -15.86
C ASP A 31 -66.22 14.16 -14.38
N ALA A 32 -65.47 13.25 -13.73
CA ALA A 32 -64.98 13.48 -12.38
C ALA A 32 -63.85 14.54 -12.41
N PRO A 33 -63.89 15.57 -11.53
CA PRO A 33 -63.10 16.81 -11.66
C PRO A 33 -61.57 16.66 -11.58
N ASN A 34 -61.05 15.44 -11.50
CA ASN A 34 -59.62 15.17 -11.30
C ASN A 34 -59.03 14.11 -12.25
N VAL A 35 -59.83 13.48 -13.13
CA VAL A 35 -59.33 12.39 -14.00
C VAL A 35 -58.36 12.92 -15.05
N GLY A 36 -58.61 14.12 -15.61
CA GLY A 36 -57.70 14.74 -16.56
C GLY A 36 -56.35 15.17 -15.97
N ALA A 37 -56.32 15.56 -14.69
CA ALA A 37 -55.07 15.87 -13.99
C ALA A 37 -54.25 14.60 -13.72
N MET A 38 -54.90 13.53 -13.24
CA MET A 38 -54.27 12.23 -13.05
C MET A 38 -53.72 11.63 -14.36
N GLU A 39 -54.42 11.83 -15.47
CA GLU A 39 -53.97 11.42 -16.80
C GLU A 39 -52.72 12.20 -17.24
N SER A 40 -52.73 13.53 -17.07
CA SER A 40 -51.58 14.38 -17.36
C SER A 40 -50.34 14.01 -16.52
N ASP A 41 -50.53 13.76 -15.22
CA ASP A 41 -49.44 13.37 -14.32
C ASP A 41 -48.86 12.01 -14.70
N LEU A 42 -49.71 11.06 -15.10
CA LEU A 42 -49.27 9.73 -15.55
C LEU A 42 -48.46 9.81 -16.85
N TYR A 43 -48.92 10.60 -17.83
CA TYR A 43 -48.14 10.80 -19.06
C TYR A 43 -46.81 11.52 -18.80
N GLY A 44 -46.81 12.50 -17.89
CA GLY A 44 -45.59 13.17 -17.44
C GLY A 44 -44.61 12.21 -16.76
N HIS A 45 -45.10 11.29 -15.94
CA HIS A 45 -44.28 10.26 -15.29
C HIS A 45 -43.70 9.26 -16.31
N ILE A 46 -44.53 8.66 -17.16
CA ILE A 46 -44.10 7.65 -18.14
C ILE A 46 -43.06 8.22 -19.12
N GLY A 47 -43.18 9.50 -19.48
CA GLY A 47 -42.23 10.19 -20.35
C GLY A 47 -40.95 10.66 -19.64
N ASN A 48 -40.86 10.55 -18.32
CA ASN A 48 -39.71 11.02 -17.55
C ASN A 48 -38.57 10.00 -17.58
N THR A 49 -37.59 10.24 -18.46
CA THR A 49 -36.41 9.38 -18.61
C THR A 49 -35.44 9.43 -17.43
N ASP A 50 -35.57 10.40 -16.52
CA ASP A 50 -34.69 10.51 -15.35
C ASP A 50 -35.03 9.48 -14.26
N VAL A 51 -36.27 8.96 -14.27
CA VAL A 51 -36.77 8.01 -13.25
C VAL A 51 -36.99 6.60 -13.80
N HIS A 52 -36.87 6.42 -15.12
CA HIS A 52 -37.05 5.14 -15.79
C HIS A 52 -35.74 4.66 -16.41
N VAL A 53 -35.56 3.34 -16.44
CA VAL A 53 -34.45 2.69 -17.13
C VAL A 53 -34.97 1.79 -18.24
N THR A 54 -34.16 1.66 -19.28
CA THR A 54 -34.40 0.75 -20.40
C THR A 54 -33.76 -0.61 -20.14
N ALA A 55 -34.23 -1.65 -20.82
CA ALA A 55 -33.62 -2.97 -20.77
C ALA A 55 -32.13 -2.95 -21.18
N ALA A 56 -31.76 -2.09 -22.14
CA ALA A 56 -30.37 -1.89 -22.54
C ALA A 56 -29.51 -1.29 -21.42
N GLN A 57 -30.04 -0.30 -20.68
CA GLN A 57 -29.33 0.26 -19.53
C GLN A 57 -29.11 -0.78 -18.43
N ILE A 58 -30.13 -1.60 -18.13
CA ILE A 58 -30.00 -2.70 -17.15
C ILE A 58 -28.90 -3.67 -17.59
N SER A 59 -28.93 -4.13 -18.84
CA SER A 59 -27.90 -5.05 -19.38
C SER A 59 -26.49 -4.46 -19.30
N ASN A 60 -26.34 -3.15 -19.54
CA ASN A 60 -25.06 -2.46 -19.41
C ASN A 60 -24.60 -2.39 -17.96
N TYR A 61 -25.51 -2.12 -17.01
CA TYR A 61 -25.20 -2.12 -15.58
C TYR A 61 -24.78 -3.51 -15.09
N ASP A 62 -25.49 -4.56 -15.50
CA ASP A 62 -25.14 -5.95 -15.16
C ASP A 62 -23.73 -6.31 -15.65
N THR A 63 -23.40 -5.90 -16.88
CA THR A 63 -22.06 -6.11 -17.45
C THR A 63 -20.98 -5.35 -16.67
N ALA A 64 -21.25 -4.08 -16.34
CA ALA A 64 -20.30 -3.26 -15.57
C ALA A 64 -20.09 -3.82 -14.15
N ILE A 65 -21.15 -4.28 -13.49
CA ILE A 65 -21.09 -4.91 -12.17
C ILE A 65 -20.28 -6.20 -12.23
N ALA A 66 -20.52 -7.06 -13.23
CA ALA A 66 -19.75 -8.28 -13.41
C ALA A 66 -18.25 -8.01 -13.58
N GLY A 67 -17.88 -7.01 -14.40
CA GLY A 67 -16.49 -6.60 -14.56
C GLY A 67 -15.87 -6.02 -13.29
N LEU A 68 -16.64 -5.29 -12.48
CA LEU A 68 -16.17 -4.78 -11.18
C LEU A 68 -15.94 -5.90 -10.17
N ILE A 69 -16.78 -6.95 -10.17
CA ILE A 69 -16.60 -8.14 -9.33
C ILE A 69 -15.30 -8.85 -9.73
N GLU A 70 -15.12 -9.12 -11.03
CA GLU A 70 -13.89 -9.76 -11.55
C GLU A 70 -12.64 -8.96 -11.15
N HIS A 71 -12.66 -7.64 -11.34
CA HIS A 71 -11.55 -6.77 -10.94
C HIS A 71 -11.29 -6.81 -9.42
N THR A 72 -12.34 -6.78 -8.60
CA THR A 72 -12.20 -6.74 -7.13
C THR A 72 -11.64 -8.04 -6.57
N GLU A 73 -11.96 -9.16 -7.21
CA GLU A 73 -11.50 -10.50 -6.82
C GLU A 73 -10.15 -10.87 -7.45
N ASN A 74 -9.64 -10.05 -8.38
CA ASN A 74 -8.38 -10.30 -9.06
C ASN A 74 -7.18 -10.05 -8.12
N ALA A 75 -6.59 -11.13 -7.61
CA ALA A 75 -5.43 -11.11 -6.73
C ALA A 75 -4.11 -10.72 -7.41
N ASP A 76 -4.04 -10.70 -8.74
CA ASP A 76 -2.83 -10.30 -9.47
C ASP A 76 -2.64 -8.77 -9.51
N ILE A 77 -3.73 -8.01 -9.35
CA ILE A 77 -3.72 -6.54 -9.41
C ILE A 77 -3.91 -5.87 -8.04
N HIS A 78 -4.47 -6.58 -7.07
CA HIS A 78 -4.65 -6.09 -5.70
C HIS A 78 -3.63 -6.71 -4.77
N ILE A 79 -3.07 -5.89 -3.89
CA ILE A 79 -2.26 -6.40 -2.78
C ILE A 79 -3.16 -6.82 -1.62
N THR A 80 -2.81 -7.94 -1.00
CA THR A 80 -3.43 -8.38 0.24
C THR A 80 -2.97 -7.52 1.42
N ALA A 81 -3.73 -7.53 2.52
CA ALA A 81 -3.32 -6.88 3.76
C ALA A 81 -2.00 -7.46 4.30
N ALA A 82 -1.77 -8.77 4.10
CA ALA A 82 -0.54 -9.44 4.50
C ALA A 82 0.66 -8.95 3.70
N GLU A 83 0.54 -8.84 2.37
CA GLU A 83 1.61 -8.30 1.52
C GLU A 83 1.92 -6.85 1.85
N ARG A 84 0.89 -6.03 2.07
CA ARG A 84 1.07 -4.64 2.53
C ARG A 84 1.87 -4.59 3.83
N SER A 85 1.50 -5.41 4.81
CA SER A 85 2.22 -5.49 6.09
C SER A 85 3.66 -5.95 5.91
N ALA A 86 3.90 -6.95 5.06
CA ALA A 86 5.23 -7.44 4.72
C ALA A 86 6.09 -6.37 4.05
N TRP A 87 5.53 -5.58 3.14
CA TRP A 87 6.23 -4.47 2.47
C TRP A 87 6.59 -3.36 3.46
N THR A 88 5.68 -2.98 4.36
CA THR A 88 5.96 -2.00 5.42
C THR A 88 7.09 -2.49 6.34
N ALA A 89 7.03 -3.75 6.78
CA ALA A 89 8.08 -4.33 7.60
C ALA A 89 9.42 -4.43 6.85
N GLY A 90 9.38 -4.76 5.55
CA GLY A 90 10.56 -4.79 4.68
C GLY A 90 11.22 -3.41 4.56
N ALA A 91 10.43 -2.35 4.40
CA ALA A 91 10.93 -0.98 4.35
C ALA A 91 11.63 -0.58 5.66
N GLN A 92 11.02 -0.87 6.81
CA GLN A 92 11.62 -0.61 8.13
C GLN A 92 12.92 -1.39 8.33
N LYS A 93 12.97 -2.66 7.92
CA LYS A 93 14.20 -3.47 7.97
C LYS A 93 15.30 -2.89 7.08
N ALA A 94 14.96 -2.41 5.88
CA ALA A 94 15.93 -1.81 4.97
C ALA A 94 16.52 -0.50 5.55
N GLU A 95 15.69 0.33 6.17
CA GLU A 95 16.14 1.54 6.86
C GLU A 95 17.08 1.22 8.02
N GLN A 96 16.71 0.26 8.86
CA GLN A 96 17.58 -0.19 9.96
C GLN A 96 18.90 -0.77 9.44
N ALA A 97 18.87 -1.60 8.39
CA ALA A 97 20.08 -2.18 7.80
C ALA A 97 21.02 -1.11 7.25
N ALA A 98 20.48 -0.02 6.67
CA ALA A 98 21.29 1.10 6.20
C ALA A 98 21.98 1.83 7.38
N ALA A 99 21.26 2.04 8.49
CA ALA A 99 21.81 2.63 9.70
C ALA A 99 22.92 1.74 10.32
N ASP A 100 22.68 0.43 10.39
CA ASP A 100 23.63 -0.54 10.93
C ASP A 100 24.90 -0.61 10.07
N ALA A 101 24.76 -0.58 8.73
CA ALA A 101 25.89 -0.55 7.81
C ALA A 101 26.74 0.72 7.99
N SER A 102 26.10 1.89 8.14
CA SER A 102 26.80 3.15 8.42
C SER A 102 27.58 3.09 9.74
N ASN A 103 26.96 2.54 10.79
CA ASN A 103 27.61 2.37 12.09
C ASN A 103 28.81 1.40 12.01
N ALA A 104 28.66 0.29 11.28
CA ALA A 104 29.73 -0.67 11.08
C ALA A 104 30.93 -0.06 10.32
N LEU A 105 30.67 0.76 9.30
CA LEU A 105 31.73 1.47 8.56
C LEU A 105 32.47 2.47 9.45
N ASN A 106 31.75 3.23 10.28
CA ASN A 106 32.36 4.15 11.23
C ASN A 106 33.24 3.41 12.26
N LEU A 107 32.78 2.26 12.74
CA LEU A 107 33.55 1.41 13.64
C LEU A 107 34.80 0.86 12.96
N ALA A 108 34.69 0.38 11.72
CA ALA A 108 35.81 -0.14 10.95
C ALA A 108 36.90 0.92 10.74
N ALA A 109 36.52 2.14 10.34
CA ALA A 109 37.46 3.25 10.17
C ALA A 109 38.16 3.63 11.50
N SER A 110 37.44 3.60 12.62
CA SER A 110 38.01 3.83 13.94
C SER A 110 39.02 2.74 14.34
N LEU A 111 38.68 1.48 14.08
CA LEU A 111 39.57 0.35 14.34
C LEU A 111 40.81 0.40 13.46
N GLU A 112 40.67 0.71 12.17
CA GLU A 112 41.79 0.88 11.24
C GLU A 112 42.78 1.94 11.74
N SER A 113 42.29 3.10 12.19
CA SER A 113 43.14 4.15 12.77
C SER A 113 43.87 3.70 14.04
N ARG A 114 43.18 2.94 14.91
CA ARG A 114 43.79 2.40 16.13
C ARG A 114 44.85 1.36 15.84
N VAL A 115 44.61 0.47 14.87
CA VAL A 115 45.57 -0.55 14.42
C VAL A 115 46.80 0.14 13.81
N ALA A 116 46.62 1.10 12.91
CA ALA A 116 47.72 1.84 12.32
C ALA A 116 48.62 2.53 13.37
N ARG A 117 48.02 3.09 14.43
CA ARG A 117 48.78 3.68 15.54
C ARG A 117 49.59 2.64 16.32
N VAL A 118 49.01 1.47 16.57
CA VAL A 118 49.70 0.36 17.26
C VAL A 118 50.85 -0.15 16.39
N GLU A 119 50.63 -0.33 15.10
CA GLU A 119 51.64 -0.77 14.14
C GLU A 119 52.80 0.24 14.04
N ASP A 120 52.51 1.54 13.98
CA ASP A 120 53.55 2.58 13.94
C ASP A 120 54.42 2.58 15.22
N GLY A 121 53.77 2.49 16.38
CA GLY A 121 54.47 2.44 17.67
C GLY A 121 55.31 1.17 17.89
N LEU A 122 54.91 0.05 17.29
CA LEU A 122 55.61 -1.23 17.44
C LEU A 122 56.77 -1.39 16.43
N PHE A 123 56.58 -0.95 15.19
CA PHE A 123 57.48 -1.32 14.09
C PHE A 123 58.36 -0.19 13.54
N ASN A 124 58.01 1.09 13.71
CA ASN A 124 58.68 2.17 12.96
C ASN A 124 59.46 3.18 13.81
N ASN A 125 59.17 3.36 15.12
CA ASN A 125 59.88 4.37 15.92
C ASN A 125 60.10 3.98 17.40
N ILE A 126 61.17 3.24 17.69
CA ILE A 126 61.61 2.92 19.06
C ILE A 126 62.14 4.16 19.80
N THR A 127 62.76 5.10 19.08
CA THR A 127 63.41 6.30 19.65
C THR A 127 62.44 7.39 20.14
N GLY A 128 61.20 7.41 19.65
CA GLY A 128 60.14 8.34 20.06
C GLY A 128 58.98 7.67 20.80
N ASN A 129 59.10 6.38 21.12
CA ASN A 129 58.05 5.64 21.80
C ASN A 129 57.92 6.12 23.26
N PRO A 130 56.74 6.61 23.72
CA PRO A 130 56.55 7.02 25.12
C PRO A 130 56.59 5.84 26.09
N PHE A 131 56.55 4.60 25.58
CA PHE A 131 56.70 3.40 26.38
C PHE A 131 58.19 3.07 26.53
N LEU A 132 58.69 3.16 27.77
CA LEU A 132 60.01 2.67 28.15
C LEU A 132 59.99 1.14 28.15
N VAL A 133 60.77 0.54 27.24
CA VAL A 133 61.08 -0.89 27.28
C VAL A 133 62.41 -1.04 28.02
N SER A 134 62.36 -1.58 29.23
CA SER A 134 63.53 -2.00 30.00
C SER A 134 63.75 -3.50 29.85
N PHE A 135 65.02 -3.92 29.72
CA PHE A 135 65.39 -5.33 29.70
C PHE A 135 65.94 -5.74 31.06
N ASP A 136 65.45 -6.85 31.61
CA ASP A 136 66.02 -7.41 32.85
C ASP A 136 67.38 -8.07 32.59
N ALA A 137 67.52 -8.69 31.40
CA ALA A 137 68.73 -9.33 30.89
C ALA A 137 68.73 -9.27 29.35
N LEU A 138 69.91 -9.48 28.76
CA LEU A 138 70.09 -9.52 27.30
C LEU A 138 70.36 -10.93 26.78
N ASP A 139 69.94 -11.94 27.52
CA ASP A 139 70.16 -13.34 27.16
C ASP A 139 69.48 -13.65 25.81
N GLY A 140 70.27 -14.13 24.85
CA GLY A 140 69.82 -14.40 23.48
C GLY A 140 69.76 -13.17 22.56
N ILE A 141 70.10 -11.97 23.04
CA ILE A 141 70.18 -10.75 22.22
C ILE A 141 71.63 -10.53 21.79
N THR A 142 71.90 -10.48 20.48
CA THR A 142 73.22 -10.12 19.97
C THR A 142 73.33 -8.61 19.87
N LEU A 143 74.14 -7.98 20.74
CA LEU A 143 74.45 -6.56 20.61
C LEU A 143 75.36 -6.30 19.40
N VAL A 144 74.95 -5.39 18.54
CA VAL A 144 75.77 -4.92 17.40
C VAL A 144 76.66 -3.73 17.79
N LYS A 145 76.23 -2.90 18.76
CA LYS A 145 76.97 -1.74 19.30
C LYS A 145 76.59 -1.45 20.76
N GLY A 146 77.53 -0.89 21.52
CA GLY A 146 77.37 -0.52 22.93
C GLY A 146 77.85 -1.60 23.92
N VAL A 147 77.88 -1.25 25.20
CA VAL A 147 78.23 -2.14 26.32
C VAL A 147 77.04 -2.21 27.27
N TRP A 148 76.62 -3.43 27.64
CA TRP A 148 75.57 -3.63 28.62
C TRP A 148 76.06 -3.35 30.03
N ASN A 149 75.39 -2.43 30.73
CA ASN A 149 75.62 -2.15 32.13
C ASN A 149 74.64 -2.95 32.99
N VAL A 150 75.14 -4.01 33.63
CA VAL A 150 74.34 -4.96 34.42
C VAL A 150 73.70 -4.30 35.64
N GLU A 151 74.44 -3.45 36.35
CA GLU A 151 73.94 -2.79 37.57
C GLU A 151 72.83 -1.78 37.30
N ARG A 152 72.87 -1.14 36.13
CA ARG A 152 71.91 -0.09 35.73
C ARG A 152 70.86 -0.58 34.73
N GLN A 153 70.93 -1.85 34.33
CA GLN A 153 70.05 -2.49 33.35
C GLN A 153 69.84 -1.64 32.09
N ARG A 154 70.94 -1.11 31.51
CA ARG A 154 70.89 -0.27 30.29
C ARG A 154 72.13 -0.45 29.39
N ILE A 155 71.98 -0.12 28.11
CA ILE A 155 73.10 -0.08 27.15
C ILE A 155 73.80 1.29 27.24
N GLU A 156 75.13 1.28 27.32
CA GLU A 156 76.00 2.47 27.33
C GLU A 156 76.86 2.50 26.05
N CYS A 157 77.28 3.71 25.63
CA CYS A 157 78.00 3.93 24.38
C CYS A 157 79.52 3.78 24.52
#